data_AF-X1EJ42-F1
#
_entry.id   AF-X1EJ42-F1
#
_cell.length_a   1.000
_cell.length_b   1.000
_cell.length_c   1.000
_cell.angle_alpha   90.00
_cell.angle_beta   90.00
_cell.angle_gamma   90.00
#
_symmetry.space_group_name_H-M   'P 1'
#
loop_
_entity.id
_entity.type
_entity.pdbx_description
1 polymer ?
#
loop_
_entity_poly.entity_id
_entity_poly.type
_entity_poly.pdbx_seq_one_letter_code
_entity_poly.pdbx_strand_id
1 'polypeptide(L)'
;QLNQQLATLQQSMEAHKNQVNVLNSHIQQLQTQLAEAQTQARSFSAENVQLKQQIGPLQAKVNELTQEISAKNKRIEELKEPKPVMPSTLASTSPYPSSQQPTMPTPAPTPSIPSTEPTISPKIGLGTGIRRVCPNCGSTAIKEVEDKTKIVSYIPKPIYAKKNICTKCGYEF
;
A
#
# COMPACT_ATOMS: atom_id res chain seq x y z
N GLN A 1 -74.95 14.95 -28.70
CA GLN A 1 -74.08 13.93 -28.08
C GLN A 1 -72.85 13.63 -28.94
N LEU A 2 -72.99 13.36 -30.24
CA LEU A 2 -71.85 13.16 -31.15
C LEU A 2 -70.82 14.31 -31.17
N ASN A 3 -71.26 15.56 -31.32
CA ASN A 3 -70.32 16.70 -31.37
C ASN A 3 -69.46 16.82 -30.10
N GLN A 4 -70.00 16.44 -28.94
CA GLN A 4 -69.25 16.47 -27.70
C GLN A 4 -68.20 15.36 -27.66
N GLN A 5 -68.55 14.15 -28.13
CA GLN A 5 -67.58 13.05 -28.27
C GLN A 5 -66.47 13.39 -29.27
N LEU A 6 -66.82 14.03 -30.37
CA LEU A 6 -65.86 14.45 -31.41
C LEU A 6 -64.84 15.46 -30.84
N ALA A 7 -65.32 16.45 -30.07
CA ALA A 7 -64.45 17.40 -29.39
C ALA A 7 -63.50 16.73 -28.38
N THR A 8 -64.00 15.78 -27.58
CA THR A 8 -63.18 15.03 -26.61
C THR A 8 -62.12 14.17 -27.30
N LEU A 9 -62.48 13.48 -28.40
CA LEU A 9 -61.52 12.72 -29.20
C LEU A 9 -60.43 13.63 -29.78
N GLN A 10 -60.81 14.81 -30.26
CA GLN A 10 -59.88 15.78 -30.85
C GLN A 10 -58.89 16.31 -29.80
N GLN A 11 -59.37 16.59 -28.59
CA GLN A 11 -58.51 16.98 -27.46
C GLN A 11 -57.56 15.85 -27.03
N SER A 12 -58.05 14.61 -26.97
CA SER A 12 -57.23 13.44 -26.65
C SER A 12 -56.15 13.18 -27.71
N MET A 13 -56.50 13.32 -28.99
CA MET A 13 -55.55 13.20 -30.10
C MET A 13 -54.42 14.22 -29.99
N GLU A 14 -54.75 15.48 -29.66
CA GLU A 14 -53.76 16.53 -29.47
C GLU A 14 -52.87 16.27 -28.25
N ALA A 15 -53.44 15.78 -27.14
CA ALA A 15 -52.67 15.39 -25.97
C ALA A 15 -51.68 14.26 -26.28
N HIS A 16 -52.11 13.22 -27.00
CA HIS A 16 -51.23 12.13 -27.43
C HIS A 16 -50.17 12.60 -28.42
N LYS A 17 -50.50 13.50 -29.35
CA LYS A 17 -49.53 14.10 -30.27
C LYS A 17 -48.42 14.84 -29.52
N ASN A 18 -48.78 15.62 -28.50
CA ASN A 18 -47.82 16.31 -27.65
C ASN A 18 -46.95 15.33 -26.84
N GLN A 19 -47.55 14.27 -26.30
CA GLN A 19 -46.81 13.22 -25.60
C GLN A 19 -45.79 12.52 -26.52
N VAL A 20 -46.16 12.21 -27.77
CA VAL A 20 -45.24 11.62 -28.77
C VAL A 20 -44.07 12.56 -29.06
N ASN A 21 -44.32 13.87 -29.17
CA ASN A 21 -43.27 14.85 -29.40
C ASN A 21 -42.27 14.91 -28.22
N VAL A 22 -42.78 14.90 -26.98
CA VAL A 22 -41.93 14.88 -25.78
C VAL A 22 -41.10 13.61 -25.70
N LEU A 23 -41.72 12.44 -25.95
CA LEU A 23 -41.02 11.17 -25.95
C LEU A 23 -39.92 11.12 -27.02
N ASN A 24 -40.19 11.64 -28.22
CA ASN A 24 -39.17 11.76 -29.27
C ASN A 24 -37.99 12.65 -28.84
N SER A 25 -38.27 13.78 -28.17
CA SER A 25 -37.20 14.63 -27.62
C SER A 25 -36.35 13.89 -26.58
N HIS A 26 -36.99 13.11 -25.69
CA HIS A 26 -36.26 12.30 -24.72
C HIS A 26 -35.42 11.20 -25.38
N ILE A 27 -35.94 10.54 -26.41
CA ILE A 27 -35.20 9.52 -27.17
C ILE A 27 -33.94 10.15 -27.78
N GLN A 28 -34.05 11.33 -28.39
CA GLN A 28 -32.90 12.04 -28.96
C GLN A 28 -31.86 12.37 -27.88
N GLN A 29 -32.31 12.89 -26.73
CA GLN A 29 -31.41 13.20 -25.61
C GLN A 29 -30.68 11.95 -25.09
N LEU A 30 -31.40 10.84 -24.91
CA LEU A 30 -30.81 9.57 -24.47
C LEU A 30 -29.82 9.00 -25.50
N GLN A 31 -30.10 9.16 -26.79
CA GLN A 31 -29.17 8.76 -27.85
C GLN A 31 -27.87 9.57 -27.79
N THR A 32 -27.94 10.88 -27.55
CA THR A 32 -26.75 11.72 -27.36
C THR A 32 -25.95 11.29 -26.14
N GLN A 33 -26.60 11.10 -24.99
CA GLN A 33 -25.94 10.66 -23.76
C GLN A 33 -25.28 9.29 -23.91
N LEU A 34 -25.91 8.37 -24.64
CA LEU A 34 -25.33 7.06 -24.92
C LEU A 34 -24.06 7.16 -25.76
N ALA A 35 -24.04 8.02 -26.78
CA ALA A 35 -22.88 8.24 -27.63
C ALA A 35 -21.71 8.88 -26.85
N GLU A 36 -22.01 9.84 -25.97
CA GLU A 36 -21.02 10.46 -25.08
C GLU A 36 -20.42 9.44 -24.11
N ALA A 37 -21.27 8.65 -23.44
CA ALA A 37 -20.83 7.60 -22.52
C ALA A 37 -19.96 6.53 -23.22
N GLN A 38 -20.32 6.14 -24.44
CA GLN A 38 -19.49 5.22 -25.25
C GLN A 38 -18.13 5.81 -25.59
N THR A 39 -18.07 7.10 -25.92
CA THR A 39 -16.82 7.80 -26.21
C THR A 39 -15.92 7.86 -24.98
N GLN A 40 -16.51 8.19 -23.82
CA GLN A 40 -15.79 8.23 -22.55
C GLN A 40 -15.26 6.86 -22.13
N ALA A 41 -16.07 5.80 -22.29
CA ALA A 41 -15.64 4.43 -21.99
C ALA A 41 -14.43 4.00 -22.85
N ARG A 42 -14.41 4.37 -24.13
CA ARG A 42 -13.26 4.12 -25.02
C ARG A 42 -12.01 4.88 -24.56
N SER A 43 -12.17 6.14 -24.17
CA SER A 43 -11.07 6.96 -23.66
C SER A 43 -10.45 6.38 -22.38
N PHE A 44 -11.27 6.04 -21.39
CA PHE A 44 -10.80 5.42 -20.15
C PHE A 44 -10.17 4.05 -20.38
N SER A 45 -10.70 3.27 -21.33
CA SER A 45 -10.11 1.99 -21.71
C SER A 45 -8.71 2.17 -22.29
N ALA A 46 -8.51 3.14 -23.18
CA ALA A 46 -7.20 3.46 -23.76
C ALA A 46 -6.20 3.92 -22.69
N GLU A 47 -6.62 4.80 -21.78
CA GLU A 47 -5.79 5.25 -20.65
C GLU A 47 -5.38 4.08 -19.74
N ASN A 48 -6.31 3.17 -19.45
CA ASN A 48 -6.02 1.99 -18.62
C ASN A 48 -4.96 1.08 -19.26
N VAL A 49 -5.02 0.90 -20.60
CA VAL A 49 -4.01 0.16 -21.35
C VAL A 49 -2.66 0.87 -21.29
N GLN A 50 -2.63 2.18 -21.48
CA GLN A 50 -1.40 2.97 -21.41
C GLN A 50 -0.75 2.90 -20.02
N LEU A 51 -1.54 3.06 -18.94
CA LEU A 51 -1.04 2.94 -17.57
C LEU A 51 -0.51 1.54 -17.29
N LYS A 52 -1.22 0.49 -17.70
CA LYS A 52 -0.74 -0.90 -17.58
C LYS A 52 0.58 -1.14 -18.33
N GLN A 53 0.74 -0.56 -19.51
CA GLN A 53 1.98 -0.64 -20.28
C GLN A 53 3.16 0.02 -19.54
N GLN A 54 2.92 1.09 -18.77
CA GLN A 54 3.96 1.79 -18.01
C GLN A 54 4.40 1.06 -16.73
N ILE A 55 3.54 0.22 -16.14
CA ILE A 55 3.86 -0.52 -14.91
C ILE A 55 5.07 -1.44 -15.10
N GLY A 56 5.16 -2.15 -16.23
CA GLY A 56 6.26 -3.09 -16.49
C GLY A 56 7.65 -2.44 -16.48
N PRO A 57 7.90 -1.39 -17.29
CA PRO A 57 9.16 -0.65 -17.28
C PRO A 57 9.50 -0.04 -15.91
N LEU A 58 8.51 0.53 -15.22
CA LEU A 58 8.73 1.09 -13.88
C LEU A 58 9.13 0.01 -12.88
N GLN A 59 8.48 -1.15 -12.91
CA GLN A 59 8.82 -2.29 -12.06
C GLN A 59 10.24 -2.81 -12.36
N ALA A 60 10.62 -2.88 -13.63
CA ALA A 60 11.98 -3.26 -14.04
C ALA A 60 13.02 -2.28 -13.48
N LYS A 61 12.76 -0.97 -13.59
CA LYS A 61 13.64 0.07 -13.06
C LYS A 61 13.75 0.03 -11.53
N VAL A 62 12.67 -0.26 -10.82
CA VAL A 62 12.70 -0.47 -9.37
C VAL A 62 13.58 -1.66 -9.00
N ASN A 63 13.47 -2.77 -9.73
CA ASN A 63 14.29 -3.96 -9.49
C ASN A 63 15.78 -3.69 -9.76
N GLU A 64 16.10 -2.98 -10.85
CA GLU A 64 17.46 -2.58 -11.20
C GLU A 64 18.10 -1.72 -10.10
N LEU A 65 17.41 -0.65 -9.67
CA LEU A 65 17.89 0.22 -8.59
C LEU A 65 18.04 -0.53 -7.26
N THR A 66 17.15 -1.48 -6.98
CA THR A 66 17.23 -2.32 -5.77
C THR A 66 18.47 -3.20 -5.79
N GLN A 67 18.79 -3.82 -6.94
CA GLN A 67 20.02 -4.60 -7.10
C GLN A 67 21.26 -3.73 -6.96
N GLU A 68 21.25 -2.53 -7.56
CA GLU A 68 22.37 -1.60 -7.45
C GLU A 68 22.63 -1.17 -5.99
N ILE A 69 21.57 -0.84 -5.25
CA ILE A 69 21.67 -0.50 -3.82
C ILE A 69 22.25 -1.67 -3.02
N SER A 70 21.77 -2.90 -3.28
CA SER A 70 22.30 -4.10 -2.62
C SER A 70 23.80 -4.29 -2.89
N ALA A 71 24.23 -4.12 -4.15
CA ALA A 71 25.62 -4.22 -4.54
C ALA A 71 26.49 -3.15 -3.87
N LYS A 72 26.03 -1.88 -3.86
CA LYS A 72 26.75 -0.79 -3.18
C LYS A 72 26.83 -1.01 -1.67
N ASN A 73 25.77 -1.53 -1.04
CA ASN A 73 25.78 -1.84 0.39
C ASN A 73 26.79 -2.94 0.74
N LYS A 74 26.86 -4.03 -0.04
CA LYS A 74 27.92 -5.04 0.10
C LYS A 74 29.30 -4.43 0.00
N ARG A 75 29.51 -3.55 -0.99
CA ARG A 75 30.80 -2.89 -1.19
C ARG A 75 31.19 -2.00 -0.01
N ILE A 76 30.23 -1.30 0.57
CA ILE A 76 30.45 -0.50 1.79
C ILE A 76 30.88 -1.40 2.95
N GLU A 77 30.23 -2.55 3.13
CA GLU A 77 30.56 -3.50 4.21
C GLU A 77 31.99 -4.06 4.05
N GLU A 78 32.36 -4.48 2.85
CA GLU A 78 33.73 -4.94 2.52
C GLU A 78 34.81 -3.88 2.81
N LEU A 79 34.48 -2.60 2.60
CA LEU A 79 35.41 -1.49 2.85
C LEU A 79 35.47 -1.08 4.33
N LYS A 80 34.44 -1.40 5.12
CA LYS A 80 34.40 -1.18 6.57
C LYS A 80 35.16 -2.27 7.34
N GLU A 81 35.19 -3.49 6.82
CA GLU A 81 36.00 -4.54 7.43
C GLU A 81 37.49 -4.15 7.37
N PRO A 82 38.21 -4.11 8.52
CA PRO A 82 39.60 -3.73 8.54
C PRO A 82 40.40 -4.77 7.76
N LYS A 83 41.02 -4.34 6.65
CA LYS A 83 41.98 -5.17 5.92
C LYS A 83 43.08 -5.60 6.90
N PRO A 84 43.36 -6.90 7.06
CA PRO A 84 44.50 -7.34 7.85
C PRO A 84 45.74 -6.79 7.17
N VAL A 85 46.33 -5.75 7.75
CA VAL A 85 47.69 -5.35 7.42
C VAL A 85 48.59 -6.51 7.86
N MET A 86 49.28 -7.10 6.89
CA MET A 86 50.26 -8.17 7.09
C MET A 86 51.13 -7.85 8.32
N PRO A 87 51.39 -8.80 9.24
CA PRO A 87 52.40 -8.58 10.25
C PRO A 87 53.76 -8.51 9.54
N SER A 88 54.35 -7.32 9.50
CA SER A 88 55.75 -7.13 9.16
C SER A 88 56.61 -7.82 10.22
N THR A 89 57.12 -9.01 9.91
CA THR A 89 58.22 -9.63 10.66
C THR A 89 59.48 -9.67 9.78
N LEU A 90 60.02 -8.48 9.50
CA LEU A 90 61.40 -8.27 9.07
C LEU A 90 62.04 -7.30 10.08
N ALA A 91 62.60 -7.89 11.15
CA ALA A 91 63.46 -7.34 12.23
C ALA A 91 63.06 -8.12 13.52
N SER A 92 63.90 -8.87 14.22
CA SER A 92 65.34 -8.81 14.39
C SER A 92 65.86 -10.17 14.84
N THR A 93 67.05 -10.51 14.35
CA THR A 93 67.93 -11.55 14.84
C THR A 93 68.35 -11.30 16.30
N SER A 94 68.13 -12.25 17.20
CA SER A 94 69.23 -12.93 17.92
C SER A 94 68.72 -13.97 18.94
N PRO A 95 69.52 -15.02 19.22
CA PRO A 95 69.07 -16.23 19.92
C PRO A 95 69.49 -16.25 21.39
N TYR A 96 68.61 -16.66 22.30
CA TYR A 96 69.00 -17.36 23.54
C TYR A 96 67.82 -18.19 24.07
N PRO A 97 68.02 -19.46 24.45
CA PRO A 97 66.94 -20.36 24.84
C PRO A 97 66.78 -20.50 26.37
N SER A 98 65.58 -20.99 26.73
CA SER A 98 65.23 -21.70 27.97
C SER A 98 65.12 -20.84 29.25
N SER A 99 64.07 -20.90 30.07
CA SER A 99 63.06 -21.95 30.29
C SER A 99 61.85 -21.37 31.05
N GLN A 100 60.81 -22.22 31.14
CA GLN A 100 59.74 -22.26 32.15
C GLN A 100 58.40 -21.57 31.83
N GLN A 101 57.38 -22.42 31.91
CA GLN A 101 55.94 -22.22 31.80
C GLN A 101 55.35 -22.81 33.12
N PRO A 102 54.03 -22.75 33.38
CA PRO A 102 53.18 -21.61 33.77
C PRO A 102 52.55 -21.82 35.18
N THR A 103 51.82 -20.84 35.71
CA THR A 103 50.40 -20.97 36.13
C THR A 103 49.86 -19.70 36.83
N MET A 104 48.53 -19.58 36.80
CA MET A 104 47.63 -18.43 36.96
C MET A 104 47.60 -17.74 38.34
N PRO A 105 46.86 -16.62 38.46
CA PRO A 105 45.75 -16.66 39.42
C PRO A 105 44.41 -16.07 38.93
N THR A 106 43.36 -16.85 39.20
CA THR A 106 42.07 -16.57 39.86
C THR A 106 41.35 -15.20 39.69
N PRO A 107 40.01 -15.21 39.44
CA PRO A 107 39.16 -14.02 39.37
C PRO A 107 38.30 -13.77 40.63
N ALA A 108 37.63 -12.60 40.60
CA ALA A 108 36.46 -12.12 41.38
C ALA A 108 36.75 -11.10 42.51
N PRO A 109 35.76 -10.31 43.00
CA PRO A 109 34.47 -9.89 42.44
C PRO A 109 34.17 -8.36 42.50
N THR A 110 33.07 -7.98 41.84
CA THR A 110 32.08 -6.88 42.00
C THR A 110 32.20 -5.87 43.16
N PRO A 111 31.66 -4.63 43.05
CA PRO A 111 30.24 -4.44 43.39
C PRO A 111 29.45 -3.35 42.63
N SER A 112 28.14 -3.54 42.72
CA SER A 112 26.97 -2.76 42.29
C SER A 112 26.87 -1.34 42.86
N ILE A 113 25.98 -0.50 42.28
CA ILE A 113 24.88 0.23 42.98
C ILE A 113 24.00 1.01 41.95
N PRO A 114 22.72 1.32 42.30
CA PRO A 114 21.60 1.58 41.40
C PRO A 114 21.08 3.03 41.44
N SER A 115 20.06 3.36 40.63
CA SER A 115 19.17 4.52 40.87
C SER A 115 17.84 4.43 40.11
N THR A 116 16.83 5.03 40.74
CA THR A 116 15.37 4.91 40.62
C THR A 116 14.70 6.08 39.86
N GLU A 117 13.70 5.77 39.00
CA GLU A 117 12.41 6.45 38.64
C GLU A 117 12.28 8.00 38.44
N PRO A 118 11.18 8.57 37.84
CA PRO A 118 9.91 8.00 37.33
C PRO A 118 9.36 8.54 35.97
N THR A 119 8.16 8.03 35.58
CA THR A 119 7.09 8.63 34.71
C THR A 119 7.33 8.61 33.16
N ILE A 120 6.41 8.31 32.22
CA ILE A 120 4.95 8.16 32.07
C ILE A 120 4.68 7.05 31.02
N SER A 121 3.74 6.13 31.27
CA SER A 121 3.19 5.23 30.24
C SER A 121 2.07 5.92 29.45
N PRO A 122 1.98 5.70 28.12
CA PRO A 122 0.85 4.91 27.63
C PRO A 122 1.32 3.71 26.80
N LYS A 123 0.53 2.65 26.95
CA LYS A 123 0.76 1.29 26.47
C LYS A 123 1.21 1.23 25.00
N ILE A 124 2.31 0.51 24.82
CA ILE A 124 2.89 0.06 23.55
C ILE A 124 1.87 -0.84 22.84
N GLY A 125 1.19 -0.28 21.83
CA GLY A 125 0.54 -1.04 20.78
C GLY A 125 1.53 -1.21 19.64
N LEU A 126 2.11 -2.40 19.54
CA LEU A 126 3.04 -2.80 18.50
C LEU A 126 2.34 -2.74 17.14
N GLY A 127 2.60 -1.70 16.36
CA GLY A 127 2.01 -1.51 15.03
C GLY A 127 2.78 -0.48 14.25
N THR A 128 3.50 -0.94 13.24
CA THR A 128 4.21 -0.18 12.21
C THR A 128 3.29 0.86 11.54
N GLY A 129 3.24 2.06 12.09
CA GLY A 129 2.24 3.07 11.72
C GLY A 129 2.75 4.12 10.73
N ILE A 130 2.71 3.80 9.43
CA ILE A 130 2.40 4.87 8.45
C ILE A 130 0.99 5.34 8.81
N ARG A 131 0.79 6.61 9.17
CA ARG A 131 -0.56 7.15 9.44
C ARG A 131 -1.41 6.94 8.19
N ARG A 132 -2.24 5.91 8.20
CA ARG A 132 -3.21 5.64 7.14
C ARG A 132 -4.27 6.74 7.21
N VAL A 133 -4.58 7.31 6.06
CA VAL A 133 -5.57 8.37 5.91
C VAL A 133 -6.69 7.83 5.04
N CYS A 134 -7.94 8.04 5.45
CA CYS A 134 -9.09 7.66 4.65
C CYS A 134 -9.10 8.47 3.35
N PRO A 135 -9.10 7.82 2.16
CA PRO A 135 -9.09 8.51 0.87
C PRO A 135 -10.40 9.27 0.59
N ASN A 136 -11.48 8.99 1.32
CA ASN A 136 -12.77 9.65 1.13
C ASN A 136 -12.98 10.88 2.03
N CYS A 137 -12.43 10.90 3.25
CA CYS A 137 -12.69 12.01 4.20
C CYS A 137 -11.44 12.56 4.93
N GLY A 138 -10.26 12.04 4.65
CA GLY A 138 -9.01 12.51 5.28
C GLY A 138 -8.83 12.13 6.76
N SER A 139 -9.76 11.38 7.35
CA SER A 139 -9.65 10.94 8.74
C SER A 139 -8.57 9.88 8.92
N THR A 140 -7.83 9.96 10.03
CA THR A 140 -6.89 8.91 10.49
C THR A 140 -7.58 7.86 11.38
N ALA A 141 -8.88 8.03 11.66
CA ALA A 141 -9.65 7.08 12.44
C ALA A 141 -10.09 5.92 11.53
N ILE A 142 -9.26 4.89 11.48
CA ILE A 142 -9.41 3.70 10.64
C ILE A 142 -9.47 2.47 11.53
N LYS A 143 -10.43 1.58 11.25
CA LYS A 143 -10.59 0.29 11.90
C LYS A 143 -10.27 -0.82 10.91
N GLU A 144 -9.43 -1.75 11.31
CA GLU A 144 -9.15 -2.97 10.54
C GLU A 144 -10.22 -4.02 10.85
N VAL A 145 -10.87 -4.56 9.82
CA VAL A 145 -11.94 -5.55 9.91
C VAL A 145 -11.65 -6.69 8.95
N GLU A 146 -11.95 -7.93 9.36
CA GLU A 146 -11.81 -9.10 8.49
C GLU A 146 -12.89 -9.12 7.39
N ASP A 147 -12.45 -9.26 6.15
CA ASP A 147 -13.28 -9.36 4.98
C ASP A 147 -13.72 -10.80 4.75
N LYS A 148 -14.89 -11.16 5.29
CA LYS A 148 -15.44 -12.53 5.21
C LYS A 148 -15.71 -13.01 3.79
N THR A 149 -15.73 -12.11 2.81
CA THR A 149 -15.89 -12.40 1.38
C THR A 149 -14.59 -12.80 0.69
N LYS A 150 -13.43 -12.55 1.32
CA LYS A 150 -12.12 -12.81 0.72
C LYS A 150 -11.24 -13.66 1.64
N ILE A 151 -11.15 -14.95 1.33
CA ILE A 151 -10.37 -15.91 2.11
C ILE A 151 -8.96 -16.00 1.53
N VAL A 152 -7.96 -15.80 2.40
CA VAL A 152 -6.52 -15.84 2.06
C VAL A 152 -6.01 -17.28 2.10
N SER A 153 -6.46 -18.09 3.06
CA SER A 153 -6.08 -19.51 3.17
C SER A 153 -7.17 -20.30 3.90
N TYR A 154 -7.34 -21.57 3.54
CA TYR A 154 -8.41 -22.45 4.05
C TYR A 154 -7.94 -23.52 5.05
N ILE A 155 -6.64 -23.66 5.33
CA ILE A 155 -6.12 -24.79 6.12
C ILE A 155 -5.21 -24.29 7.24
N PRO A 156 -5.41 -24.70 8.52
CA PRO A 156 -6.46 -25.58 9.05
C PRO A 156 -7.78 -24.88 9.44
N LYS A 157 -7.85 -23.53 9.39
CA LYS A 157 -9.08 -22.73 9.54
C LYS A 157 -9.09 -21.63 8.46
N PRO A 158 -10.26 -21.18 7.98
CA PRO A 158 -10.33 -20.08 7.02
C PRO A 158 -9.78 -18.79 7.63
N ILE A 159 -8.72 -18.25 7.03
CA ILE A 159 -8.13 -16.96 7.36
C ILE A 159 -8.66 -15.95 6.34
N TYR A 160 -9.36 -14.93 6.82
CA TYR A 160 -9.94 -13.88 6.00
C TYR A 160 -8.93 -12.75 5.75
N ALA A 161 -9.04 -12.08 4.61
CA ALA A 161 -8.25 -10.89 4.31
C ALA A 161 -8.66 -9.76 5.27
N LYS A 162 -7.75 -8.84 5.57
CA LYS A 162 -8.06 -7.66 6.37
C LYS A 162 -8.36 -6.48 5.46
N LYS A 163 -9.41 -5.71 5.77
CA LYS A 163 -9.78 -4.46 5.09
C LYS A 163 -9.86 -3.30 6.09
N ASN A 164 -9.66 -2.10 5.60
CA ASN A 164 -9.70 -0.89 6.42
C ASN A 164 -11.04 -0.19 6.23
N ILE A 165 -11.71 0.13 7.34
CA ILE A 165 -12.97 0.85 7.35
C ILE A 165 -12.77 2.16 8.09
N CYS A 166 -13.09 3.27 7.44
CA CYS A 166 -13.07 4.57 8.10
C CYS A 166 -14.24 4.68 9.08
N THR A 167 -13.96 5.00 10.35
CA THR A 167 -15.00 5.13 11.38
C THR A 167 -15.78 6.45 11.30
N LYS A 168 -15.33 7.39 10.47
CA LYS A 168 -16.00 8.69 10.26
C LYS A 168 -17.03 8.65 9.13
N CYS A 169 -16.67 8.09 7.97
CA CYS A 169 -17.54 8.07 6.81
C CYS A 169 -17.99 6.66 6.38
N GLY A 170 -17.54 5.60 7.05
CA GLY A 170 -17.91 4.22 6.73
C GLY A 170 -17.24 3.65 5.47
N TYR A 171 -16.37 4.41 4.80
CA TYR A 171 -15.71 3.99 3.57
C TYR A 171 -14.73 2.83 3.82
N GLU A 172 -14.84 1.77 3.03
CA GLU A 172 -13.98 0.58 3.06
C GLU A 172 -12.94 0.59 1.94
N PHE A 173 -11.68 0.24 2.25
CA PHE A 173 -10.56 0.21 1.31
C PHE A 173 -9.38 -0.66 1.79
#